data_AF-A0A925K714-F1
#
_entry.id   AF-A0A925K714-F1
#
_cell.length_a   1.000
_cell.length_b   1.000
_cell.length_c   1.000
_cell.angle_alpha   90.00
_cell.angle_beta   90.00
_cell.angle_gamma   90.00
#
_symmetry.space_group_name_H-M   'P 1'
#
loop_
_entity.id
_entity.type
_entity.pdbx_description
1 polymer ?
#
loop_
_entity_poly.entity_id
_entity_poly.type
_entity_poly.pdbx_seq_one_letter_code
_entity_poly.pdbx_strand_id
1 'polypeptide(L)'
;MKQKFLSILSVLLFTTILVNAQDLTTYRGAFAPAPTRQWTEDWTNWDPQNTPYGVGLPVVPITTDISASTTWTSGNVYVLTGTLFVKNNAVLTIEPGTIIKGSTTTTVLVIARGAKIVAEGTPCRPIVFTSNQAAGSRASGDWSGLVLLGRAKHNLGTANQIEGIAPGDPNSLHGGTDDDDNSGTLKYVRIEYSGFAFTTNNEINGLTMGSIGRGTTIDYVQVTLNNDDAFEWFGGSVNCKHLIAYQCLDDDWDTDNGYSGIVQYALSIKAPGRSDASQSEGFESDNSATGVHLPILPAGTPKTSAKFYNVTQIGAFRCASNADFSGQRPGSFLHRRGARLRRNTDLKIYNSILMNNWRGLFIDDAVVGTNPTQPTTINFNEDSAVFRNNIIAGDFTSVWSNVPVNTYGNTTSLAYEDVPSRTIGTFAVYGNDSLNTCSLLTDAWNANPALADLRPNAAFVSNNPAYTSNPVTDLANLSTGADLTPIPVIESGLYTANQSRDFVAVVLENGGNSATNGQITITIPKPSGWDIKVPGIATLTATPVQGPVSTSLGGPNNNTQWDFRDDGTNVIATSRPGVIIPRSDVSQVGFIATRKLATGNGTTQNLSINVSGGGDTTPLNNGALTSLSAN
;
A
#
# COMPACT_ATOMS: atom_id res chain seq x y z
N MET A 1 55.81 26.33 -5.54
CA MET A 1 54.45 26.28 -6.11
C MET A 1 53.80 24.98 -5.66
N LYS A 2 52.83 25.04 -4.74
CA LYS A 2 52.10 23.88 -4.23
C LYS A 2 50.80 23.73 -5.01
N GLN A 3 50.63 22.61 -5.72
CA GLN A 3 49.37 22.23 -6.35
C GLN A 3 48.37 21.84 -5.26
N LYS A 4 47.21 22.52 -5.22
CA LYS A 4 46.09 22.17 -4.35
C LYS A 4 45.15 21.26 -5.14
N PHE A 5 45.00 20.02 -4.68
CA PHE A 5 43.90 19.14 -5.09
C PHE A 5 42.58 19.75 -4.60
N LEU A 6 41.66 19.96 -5.52
CA LEU A 6 40.29 20.39 -5.24
C LEU A 6 39.42 19.13 -5.16
N SER A 7 39.12 18.69 -3.94
CA SER A 7 38.16 17.61 -3.69
C SER A 7 36.75 18.17 -3.91
N ILE A 8 36.07 17.71 -4.97
CA ILE A 8 34.66 18.02 -5.18
C ILE A 8 33.85 17.11 -4.25
N LEU A 9 33.37 17.68 -3.15
CA LEU A 9 32.38 17.05 -2.28
C LEU A 9 31.01 17.24 -2.91
N SER A 10 30.57 16.26 -3.69
CA SER A 10 29.21 16.19 -4.24
C SER A 10 28.24 15.89 -3.09
N VAL A 11 27.64 16.92 -2.49
CA VAL A 11 26.51 16.75 -1.58
C VAL A 11 25.29 16.44 -2.46
N LEU A 12 24.93 15.15 -2.59
CA LEU A 12 23.64 14.77 -3.16
C LEU A 12 22.54 15.27 -2.22
N LEU A 13 21.72 16.18 -2.73
CA LEU A 13 20.54 16.71 -2.07
C LEU A 13 19.45 15.62 -2.12
N PHE A 14 19.07 15.10 -0.96
CA PHE A 14 17.99 14.11 -0.82
C PHE A 14 16.64 14.80 -1.10
N THR A 15 16.00 14.45 -2.21
CA THR A 15 14.64 14.89 -2.53
C THR A 15 13.67 13.73 -2.37
N THR A 16 13.22 13.49 -1.15
CA THR A 16 12.09 12.58 -0.90
C THR A 16 10.81 13.25 -1.39
N ILE A 17 10.28 12.80 -2.54
CA ILE A 17 8.95 13.18 -3.03
C ILE A 17 7.92 12.47 -2.15
N LEU A 18 7.28 13.21 -1.25
CA LEU A 18 6.20 12.70 -0.41
C LEU A 18 4.92 12.54 -1.22
N VAL A 19 4.37 11.34 -1.17
CA VAL A 19 3.15 10.91 -1.84
C VAL A 19 2.01 11.03 -0.82
N ASN A 20 0.85 11.60 -1.19
CA ASN A 20 -0.34 11.56 -0.34
C ASN A 20 -0.61 10.10 0.08
N ALA A 21 -1.04 9.81 1.31
CA ALA A 21 -1.32 8.42 1.70
C ALA A 21 -2.42 7.76 0.82
N GLN A 22 -3.36 8.58 0.32
CA GLN A 22 -4.39 8.18 -0.63
C GLN A 22 -4.76 9.38 -1.51
N ASP A 23 -4.92 9.16 -2.81
CA ASP A 23 -5.51 10.10 -3.77
C ASP A 23 -7.00 9.76 -3.96
N LEU A 24 -7.86 10.78 -4.04
CA LEU A 24 -9.29 10.57 -4.31
C LEU A 24 -9.51 10.29 -5.80
N THR A 25 -10.17 9.17 -6.10
CA THR A 25 -10.49 8.76 -7.48
C THR A 25 -11.98 8.49 -7.65
N THR A 26 -12.50 8.78 -8.83
CA THR A 26 -13.89 8.47 -9.22
C THR A 26 -14.01 7.20 -10.07
N TYR A 27 -12.90 6.52 -10.35
CA TYR A 27 -12.84 5.34 -11.21
C TYR A 27 -12.41 4.09 -10.44
N ARG A 28 -12.73 2.93 -11.01
CA ARG A 28 -12.29 1.61 -10.52
C ARG A 28 -11.05 1.15 -11.29
N GLY A 29 -10.25 0.24 -10.70
CA GLY A 29 -8.98 -0.21 -11.23
C GLY A 29 -7.82 0.76 -10.97
N ALA A 30 -6.61 0.31 -11.30
CA ALA A 30 -5.36 1.04 -11.11
C ALA A 30 -5.14 2.21 -12.06
N PHE A 31 -5.95 2.33 -13.11
CA PHE A 31 -5.75 3.29 -14.17
C PHE A 31 -6.98 4.18 -14.37
N ALA A 32 -6.74 5.48 -14.41
CA ALA A 32 -7.75 6.42 -14.89
C ALA A 32 -8.10 6.09 -16.36
N PRO A 33 -9.37 6.30 -16.77
CA PRO A 33 -9.74 6.20 -18.18
C PRO A 33 -8.87 7.09 -19.08
N ALA A 34 -8.74 6.66 -20.33
CA ALA A 34 -8.14 7.47 -21.38
C ALA A 34 -8.82 8.86 -21.45
N PRO A 35 -8.09 9.95 -21.78
CA PRO A 35 -6.74 9.96 -22.35
C PRO A 35 -5.60 9.95 -21.32
N THR A 36 -5.89 9.81 -20.03
CA THR A 36 -4.86 9.80 -18.97
C THR A 36 -3.80 8.74 -19.26
N ARG A 37 -2.54 9.10 -19.09
CA ARG A 37 -1.39 8.22 -19.32
C ARG A 37 -1.35 7.07 -18.31
N GLN A 38 -0.85 5.89 -18.71
CA GLN A 38 -0.60 4.82 -17.75
C GLN A 38 0.65 5.14 -16.93
N TRP A 39 0.55 5.05 -15.61
CA TRP A 39 1.68 5.27 -14.71
C TRP A 39 2.76 4.17 -14.81
N THR A 40 2.47 3.08 -15.51
CA THR A 40 3.43 2.00 -15.81
C THR A 40 4.41 2.36 -16.93
N GLU A 41 4.16 3.43 -17.69
CA GLU A 41 5.02 3.79 -18.82
C GLU A 41 6.40 4.34 -18.38
N ASP A 42 7.40 4.24 -19.26
CA ASP A 42 8.83 4.66 -19.10
C ASP A 42 9.69 3.84 -18.14
N TRP A 43 9.16 3.45 -16.99
CA TRP A 43 9.99 2.93 -15.89
C TRP A 43 9.85 1.44 -15.65
N THR A 44 8.93 0.75 -16.30
CA THR A 44 8.71 -0.70 -16.16
C THR A 44 9.53 -1.49 -17.17
N ASN A 45 9.76 -2.77 -16.88
CA ASN A 45 10.29 -3.72 -17.86
C ASN A 45 9.44 -4.98 -17.91
N TRP A 46 8.84 -5.23 -19.07
CA TRP A 46 7.98 -6.40 -19.28
C TRP A 46 8.70 -7.59 -19.93
N ASP A 47 9.96 -7.41 -20.34
CA ASP A 47 10.85 -8.47 -20.83
C ASP A 47 12.24 -8.37 -20.16
N PRO A 48 12.31 -8.57 -18.84
CA PRO A 48 13.59 -8.63 -18.16
C PRO A 48 14.38 -9.89 -18.53
N GLN A 49 13.80 -10.89 -19.22
CA GLN A 49 14.52 -12.09 -19.64
C GLN A 49 15.60 -11.73 -20.65
N ASN A 50 15.28 -10.88 -21.62
CA ASN A 50 16.18 -10.55 -22.71
C ASN A 50 16.97 -9.25 -22.48
N THR A 51 16.74 -8.55 -21.37
CA THR A 51 17.38 -7.25 -21.11
C THR A 51 18.86 -7.41 -20.66
N PRO A 52 19.84 -6.81 -21.36
CA PRO A 52 21.26 -6.95 -21.04
C PRO A 52 21.73 -5.93 -19.99
N TYR A 53 21.38 -6.15 -18.72
CA TYR A 53 21.74 -5.24 -17.63
C TYR A 53 23.25 -5.16 -17.33
N GLY A 54 23.77 -3.94 -17.29
CA GLY A 54 25.11 -3.62 -16.79
C GLY A 54 26.27 -4.11 -17.67
N VAL A 55 26.02 -4.39 -18.96
CA VAL A 55 27.06 -4.86 -19.89
C VAL A 55 28.19 -3.82 -19.99
N GLY A 56 29.42 -4.27 -19.77
CA GLY A 56 30.62 -3.43 -19.86
C GLY A 56 30.91 -2.57 -18.63
N LEU A 57 30.05 -2.59 -17.60
CA LEU A 57 30.32 -1.90 -16.34
C LEU A 57 31.23 -2.76 -15.43
N PRO A 58 32.12 -2.13 -14.62
CA PRO A 58 32.88 -2.82 -13.59
C PRO A 58 31.98 -3.55 -12.59
N VAL A 59 32.41 -4.73 -12.15
CA VAL A 59 31.72 -5.55 -11.14
C VAL A 59 32.33 -5.32 -9.77
N VAL A 60 31.49 -5.03 -8.79
CA VAL A 60 31.85 -4.88 -7.37
C VAL A 60 31.20 -6.02 -6.58
N PRO A 61 31.98 -7.01 -6.09
CA PRO A 61 31.45 -8.07 -5.25
C PRO A 61 31.13 -7.54 -3.84
N ILE A 62 29.97 -7.90 -3.31
CA ILE A 62 29.53 -7.62 -1.94
C ILE A 62 29.31 -8.96 -1.24
N THR A 63 30.22 -9.30 -0.32
CA THR A 63 30.25 -10.60 0.37
C THR A 63 30.23 -10.46 1.89
N THR A 64 30.05 -9.23 2.40
CA THR A 64 30.03 -8.93 3.83
C THR A 64 28.96 -7.89 4.14
N ASP A 65 28.44 -7.93 5.36
CA ASP A 65 27.47 -6.95 5.85
C ASP A 65 27.95 -5.49 5.72
N ILE A 66 26.98 -4.60 5.54
CA ILE A 66 27.17 -3.16 5.49
C ILE A 66 26.87 -2.59 6.88
N SER A 67 27.92 -2.32 7.65
CA SER A 67 27.83 -1.80 9.02
C SER A 67 28.07 -0.28 9.12
N ALA A 68 28.42 0.36 8.00
CA ALA A 68 28.61 1.80 7.88
C ALA A 68 27.93 2.29 6.60
N SER A 69 27.35 3.50 6.65
CA SER A 69 26.64 4.09 5.52
C SER A 69 27.52 4.12 4.27
N THR A 70 26.96 3.68 3.15
CA THR A 70 27.67 3.45 1.89
C THR A 70 26.78 3.86 0.72
N THR A 71 27.42 4.30 -0.36
CA THR A 71 26.75 4.63 -1.62
C THR A 71 27.15 3.66 -2.72
N TRP A 72 26.16 3.09 -3.38
CA TRP A 72 26.31 2.31 -4.60
C TRP A 72 26.01 3.20 -5.81
N THR A 73 26.95 3.27 -6.74
CA THR A 73 26.93 4.21 -7.86
C THR A 73 26.54 3.52 -9.16
N SER A 74 25.86 4.24 -10.04
CA SER A 74 25.37 3.69 -11.33
C SER A 74 26.47 3.31 -12.33
N GLY A 75 27.72 3.69 -12.07
CA GLY A 75 28.89 3.28 -12.84
C GLY A 75 29.36 1.84 -12.59
N ASN A 76 28.73 1.11 -11.67
CA ASN A 76 29.12 -0.26 -11.30
C ASN A 76 27.92 -1.22 -11.35
N VAL A 77 28.22 -2.51 -11.45
CA VAL A 77 27.30 -3.60 -11.13
C VAL A 77 27.69 -4.17 -9.78
N TYR A 78 26.76 -4.19 -8.83
CA TYR A 78 26.99 -4.77 -7.51
C TYR A 78 26.50 -6.21 -7.50
N VAL A 79 27.38 -7.17 -7.18
CA VAL A 79 27.03 -8.60 -7.14
C VAL A 79 27.03 -9.05 -5.67
N LEU A 80 25.86 -9.40 -5.18
CA LEU A 80 25.62 -9.83 -3.80
C LEU A 80 25.83 -11.34 -3.68
N THR A 81 26.46 -11.79 -2.58
CA THR A 81 26.60 -13.22 -2.27
C THR A 81 26.27 -13.49 -0.81
N GLY A 82 25.30 -14.38 -0.59
CA GLY A 82 24.84 -14.80 0.74
C GLY A 82 23.79 -13.88 1.36
N THR A 83 23.48 -14.11 2.63
CA THR A 83 22.60 -13.25 3.43
C THR A 83 23.38 -12.04 3.91
N LEU A 84 23.05 -10.85 3.38
CA LEU A 84 23.76 -9.61 3.66
C LEU A 84 22.85 -8.66 4.44
N PHE A 85 23.34 -8.14 5.56
CA PHE A 85 22.63 -7.15 6.36
C PHE A 85 23.19 -5.74 6.15
N VAL A 86 22.32 -4.78 5.92
CA VAL A 86 22.57 -3.37 6.24
C VAL A 86 22.16 -3.19 7.70
N LYS A 87 23.12 -2.86 8.57
CA LYS A 87 22.93 -2.89 10.03
C LYS A 87 23.58 -1.72 10.72
N ASN A 88 23.52 -1.68 12.05
CA ASN A 88 24.15 -0.64 12.88
C ASN A 88 23.66 0.79 12.54
N ASN A 89 22.36 0.92 12.24
CA ASN A 89 21.73 2.16 11.78
C ASN A 89 22.39 2.78 10.53
N ALA A 90 23.11 1.99 9.73
CA ALA A 90 23.71 2.44 8.48
C ALA A 90 22.63 2.77 7.43
N VAL A 91 23.00 3.64 6.50
CA VAL A 91 22.19 3.98 5.32
C VAL A 91 22.88 3.46 4.08
N LEU A 92 22.22 2.56 3.35
CA LEU A 92 22.62 2.15 2.01
C LEU A 92 21.94 3.08 0.99
N THR A 93 22.71 3.95 0.35
CA THR A 93 22.23 4.82 -0.73
C THR A 93 22.57 4.18 -2.07
N ILE A 94 21.61 4.14 -3.00
CA ILE A 94 21.78 3.54 -4.33
C ILE A 94 21.40 4.59 -5.37
N GLU A 95 22.33 4.93 -6.25
CA GLU A 95 22.10 5.93 -7.31
C GLU A 95 21.13 5.43 -8.39
N PRO A 96 20.35 6.32 -9.04
CA PRO A 96 19.47 5.97 -10.15
C PRO A 96 20.20 5.23 -11.29
N GLY A 97 19.63 4.12 -11.75
CA GLY A 97 20.19 3.29 -12.82
C GLY A 97 21.22 2.26 -12.37
N THR A 98 21.47 2.13 -11.06
CA THR A 98 22.37 1.10 -10.53
C THR A 98 21.78 -0.30 -10.73
N ILE A 99 22.65 -1.25 -11.09
CA ILE A 99 22.31 -2.66 -11.26
C ILE A 99 22.89 -3.46 -10.10
N ILE A 100 22.04 -4.23 -9.44
CA ILE A 100 22.36 -5.09 -8.31
C ILE A 100 21.96 -6.53 -8.69
N LYS A 101 22.86 -7.49 -8.50
CA LYS A 101 22.66 -8.88 -8.91
C LYS A 101 22.82 -9.84 -7.75
N GLY A 102 21.84 -10.73 -7.54
CA GLY A 102 21.97 -11.84 -6.60
C GLY A 102 22.70 -13.02 -7.24
N SER A 103 23.79 -13.49 -6.62
CA SER A 103 24.69 -14.49 -7.21
C SER A 103 24.30 -15.95 -6.99
N THR A 104 23.50 -16.22 -5.95
CA THR A 104 23.05 -17.57 -5.58
C THR A 104 21.61 -17.51 -5.11
N THR A 105 20.94 -18.67 -5.13
CA THR A 105 19.55 -18.80 -4.67
C THR A 105 19.33 -18.35 -3.23
N THR A 106 20.33 -18.49 -2.37
CA THR A 106 20.34 -18.05 -0.96
C THR A 106 20.77 -16.58 -0.74
N THR A 107 21.00 -15.83 -1.81
CA THR A 107 21.42 -14.43 -1.71
C THR A 107 20.22 -13.54 -1.40
N VAL A 108 20.29 -12.83 -0.27
CA VAL A 108 19.26 -11.89 0.19
C VAL A 108 19.91 -10.61 0.70
N LEU A 109 19.30 -9.46 0.42
CA LEU A 109 19.68 -8.19 1.04
C LEU A 109 18.65 -7.81 2.10
N VAL A 110 19.11 -7.64 3.33
CA VAL A 110 18.26 -7.36 4.49
C VAL A 110 18.59 -6.00 5.06
N ILE A 111 17.61 -5.11 5.08
CA ILE A 111 17.71 -3.81 5.78
C ILE A 111 17.21 -4.03 7.19
N ALA A 112 18.14 -4.21 8.14
CA ALA A 112 17.82 -4.53 9.52
C ALA A 112 17.17 -3.34 10.24
N ARG A 113 16.43 -3.61 11.34
CA ARG A 113 15.79 -2.56 12.16
C ARG A 113 16.73 -1.40 12.48
N GLY A 114 16.33 -0.20 12.04
CA GLY A 114 17.05 1.05 12.24
C GLY A 114 18.08 1.41 11.18
N ALA A 115 18.50 0.44 10.35
CA ALA A 115 19.16 0.76 9.09
C ALA A 115 18.14 1.27 8.08
N LYS A 116 18.64 1.87 6.99
CA LYS A 116 17.81 2.40 5.92
C LYS A 116 18.37 2.06 4.54
N ILE A 117 17.48 1.95 3.57
CA ILE A 117 17.82 1.95 2.15
C ILE A 117 17.28 3.23 1.50
N VAL A 118 18.09 3.88 0.67
CA VAL A 118 17.67 5.00 -0.16
C VAL A 118 17.95 4.62 -1.61
N ALA A 119 16.96 3.98 -2.24
CA ALA A 119 16.98 3.58 -3.64
C ALA A 119 15.94 4.40 -4.40
N GLU A 120 16.32 5.60 -4.80
CA GLU A 120 15.49 6.55 -5.53
C GLU A 120 15.92 6.56 -7.01
N GLY A 121 15.39 5.61 -7.79
CA GLY A 121 15.48 5.64 -9.24
C GLY A 121 14.70 6.79 -9.86
N THR A 122 14.71 6.85 -11.19
CA THR A 122 13.86 7.76 -11.97
C THR A 122 13.14 6.97 -13.06
N PRO A 123 12.09 7.51 -13.70
CA PRO A 123 11.42 6.78 -14.77
C PRO A 123 12.38 6.31 -15.87
N CYS A 124 13.34 7.14 -16.25
CA CYS A 124 14.31 6.83 -17.29
C CYS A 124 15.52 6.01 -16.79
N ARG A 125 15.72 5.92 -15.47
CA ARG A 125 16.86 5.25 -14.83
C ARG A 125 16.41 4.52 -13.56
N PRO A 126 15.57 3.47 -13.69
CA PRO A 126 15.16 2.68 -12.54
C PRO A 126 16.36 1.92 -11.96
N ILE A 127 16.32 1.67 -10.66
CA ILE A 127 17.29 0.78 -9.99
C ILE A 127 16.80 -0.65 -10.17
N VAL A 128 17.71 -1.58 -10.48
CA VAL A 128 17.34 -2.97 -10.81
C VAL A 128 18.06 -3.94 -9.89
N PHE A 129 17.31 -4.70 -9.12
CA PHE A 129 17.74 -5.90 -8.42
C PHE A 129 17.32 -7.12 -9.24
N THR A 130 18.27 -7.97 -9.65
CA THR A 130 17.99 -9.06 -10.60
C THR A 130 18.91 -10.25 -10.43
N SER A 131 18.68 -11.31 -11.20
CA SER A 131 19.55 -12.48 -11.28
C SER A 131 20.95 -12.15 -11.82
N ASN A 132 21.97 -12.85 -11.30
CA ASN A 132 23.32 -12.80 -11.87
C ASN A 132 23.51 -13.63 -13.14
N GLN A 133 22.48 -14.36 -13.60
CA GLN A 133 22.53 -15.09 -14.86
C GLN A 133 22.52 -14.14 -16.07
N ALA A 134 23.07 -14.64 -17.19
CA ALA A 134 23.07 -13.92 -18.46
C ALA A 134 21.64 -13.67 -18.96
N ALA A 135 21.45 -12.60 -19.73
CA ALA A 135 20.18 -12.39 -20.45
C ALA A 135 19.86 -13.61 -21.31
N GLY A 136 18.60 -14.06 -21.27
CA GLY A 136 18.13 -15.30 -21.89
C GLY A 136 18.23 -16.54 -21.00
N SER A 137 18.99 -16.50 -19.89
CA SER A 137 19.24 -17.66 -19.01
C SER A 137 18.80 -17.46 -17.56
N ARG A 138 18.06 -16.39 -17.26
CA ARG A 138 17.53 -16.11 -15.92
C ARG A 138 16.34 -17.02 -15.61
N ALA A 139 16.23 -17.41 -14.35
CA ALA A 139 15.13 -18.21 -13.82
C ALA A 139 14.65 -17.63 -12.48
N SER A 140 13.37 -17.81 -12.18
CA SER A 140 12.81 -17.44 -10.89
C SER A 140 13.53 -18.16 -9.74
N GLY A 141 13.82 -17.44 -8.67
CA GLY A 141 14.59 -17.96 -7.55
C GLY A 141 16.08 -18.12 -7.78
N ASP A 142 16.62 -17.47 -8.81
CA ASP A 142 18.06 -17.29 -8.98
C ASP A 142 18.70 -16.58 -7.77
N TRP A 143 17.91 -15.84 -6.99
CA TRP A 143 18.24 -15.23 -5.70
C TRP A 143 17.01 -15.10 -4.81
N SER A 144 17.18 -14.79 -3.53
CA SER A 144 16.08 -14.86 -2.56
C SER A 144 15.20 -13.61 -2.58
N GLY A 145 15.74 -12.40 -2.50
CA GLY A 145 14.93 -11.17 -2.55
C GLY A 145 15.45 -10.01 -1.70
N LEU A 146 14.60 -9.00 -1.51
CA LEU A 146 14.86 -7.80 -0.72
C LEU A 146 13.95 -7.77 0.51
N VAL A 147 14.55 -7.64 1.69
CA VAL A 147 13.85 -7.64 2.98
C VAL A 147 14.06 -6.31 3.70
N LEU A 148 12.99 -5.64 4.10
CA LEU A 148 13.05 -4.43 4.94
C LEU A 148 12.40 -4.73 6.30
N LEU A 149 13.14 -4.48 7.38
CA LEU A 149 12.71 -4.75 8.75
C LEU A 149 12.61 -3.45 9.55
N GLY A 150 11.44 -3.17 10.11
CA GLY A 150 11.13 -1.94 10.83
C GLY A 150 10.64 -2.14 12.25
N ARG A 151 10.22 -1.03 12.87
CA ARG A 151 9.79 -0.94 14.27
C ARG A 151 8.30 -0.66 14.46
N ALA A 152 7.51 -0.76 13.41
CA ALA A 152 6.06 -0.60 13.50
C ALA A 152 5.40 -1.79 14.21
N LYS A 153 4.11 -1.65 14.52
CA LYS A 153 3.40 -2.65 15.30
C LYS A 153 3.24 -3.96 14.53
N HIS A 154 3.20 -5.04 15.30
CA HIS A 154 2.98 -6.41 14.84
C HIS A 154 2.16 -7.13 15.89
N ASN A 155 1.22 -7.96 15.48
CA ASN A 155 0.24 -8.54 16.41
C ASN A 155 0.77 -9.75 17.21
N LEU A 156 1.96 -10.25 16.89
CA LEU A 156 2.68 -11.28 17.66
C LEU A 156 3.69 -10.71 18.68
N GLY A 157 3.87 -9.38 18.75
CA GLY A 157 4.79 -8.73 19.70
C GLY A 157 5.76 -7.75 19.03
N THR A 158 6.77 -7.30 19.79
CA THR A 158 7.68 -6.20 19.40
C THR A 158 9.03 -6.67 18.85
N ALA A 159 9.26 -7.97 18.77
CA ALA A 159 10.49 -8.56 18.24
C ALA A 159 10.19 -9.96 17.70
N ASN A 160 9.87 -10.03 16.42
CA ASN A 160 9.49 -11.24 15.71
C ASN A 160 10.59 -11.59 14.72
N GLN A 161 10.83 -12.88 14.53
CA GLN A 161 11.76 -13.37 13.53
C GLN A 161 11.09 -13.30 12.16
N ILE A 162 11.74 -12.65 11.19
CA ILE A 162 11.27 -12.74 9.80
C ILE A 162 11.52 -14.15 9.26
N GLU A 163 10.61 -14.64 8.43
CA GLU A 163 10.79 -15.88 7.69
C GLU A 163 11.94 -15.82 6.68
N GLY A 164 12.30 -16.97 6.13
CA GLY A 164 13.35 -17.16 5.14
C GLY A 164 14.77 -16.85 5.63
N ILE A 165 14.93 -16.39 6.87
CA ILE A 165 16.22 -16.16 7.52
C ILE A 165 16.32 -17.02 8.78
N ALA A 166 17.44 -17.72 8.94
CA ALA A 166 17.67 -18.58 10.10
C ALA A 166 17.55 -17.77 11.41
N PRO A 167 16.85 -18.31 12.44
CA PRO A 167 16.74 -17.64 13.72
C PRO A 167 18.10 -17.53 14.42
N GLY A 168 18.26 -16.50 15.24
CA GLY A 168 19.45 -16.32 16.09
C GLY A 168 20.31 -15.10 15.77
N ASP A 169 20.09 -14.44 14.62
CA ASP A 169 20.67 -13.12 14.36
C ASP A 169 19.71 -12.01 14.81
N PRO A 170 20.09 -11.11 15.72
CA PRO A 170 19.21 -9.99 16.11
C PRO A 170 18.86 -9.05 14.95
N ASN A 171 19.63 -9.06 13.85
CA ASN A 171 19.37 -8.25 12.66
C ASN A 171 18.25 -8.81 11.77
N SER A 172 17.76 -10.04 12.00
CA SER A 172 16.59 -10.61 11.33
C SER A 172 15.28 -10.41 12.11
N LEU A 173 15.33 -9.66 13.22
CA LEU A 173 14.15 -9.35 14.02
C LEU A 173 13.46 -8.08 13.52
N HIS A 174 12.13 -8.09 13.46
CA HIS A 174 11.27 -6.93 13.16
C HIS A 174 10.17 -6.72 14.22
N GLY A 175 9.44 -5.61 14.10
CA GLY A 175 8.38 -5.24 15.04
C GLY A 175 8.84 -4.23 16.09
N GLY A 176 7.85 -3.61 16.73
CA GLY A 176 8.04 -2.57 17.74
C GLY A 176 6.72 -1.89 18.06
N THR A 177 6.78 -0.60 18.41
CA THR A 177 5.60 0.21 18.78
C THR A 177 5.50 1.50 17.97
N ASP A 178 6.37 1.68 16.98
CA ASP A 178 6.55 2.93 16.24
C ASP A 178 5.99 2.80 14.82
N ASP A 179 4.69 3.03 14.68
CA ASP A 179 4.02 3.03 13.37
C ASP A 179 4.51 4.16 12.44
N ASP A 180 5.31 5.10 12.95
CA ASP A 180 5.94 6.17 12.19
C ASP A 180 7.41 5.88 11.83
N ASP A 181 7.91 4.67 12.13
CA ASP A 181 9.26 4.23 11.76
C ASP A 181 9.54 4.42 10.26
N ASN A 182 10.80 4.72 9.94
CA ASN A 182 11.23 5.01 8.58
C ASN A 182 12.45 4.16 8.21
N SER A 183 12.19 3.14 7.39
CA SER A 183 13.19 2.20 6.86
C SER A 183 13.80 2.68 5.52
N GLY A 184 13.44 3.88 5.06
CA GLY A 184 14.01 4.54 3.89
C GLY A 184 13.04 4.72 2.72
N THR A 185 13.55 4.57 1.50
CA THR A 185 12.80 4.82 0.27
C THR A 185 13.16 3.82 -0.82
N LEU A 186 12.14 3.21 -1.41
CA LEU A 186 12.21 2.50 -2.70
C LEU A 186 11.32 3.25 -3.69
N LYS A 187 11.94 3.86 -4.71
CA LYS A 187 11.23 4.57 -5.76
C LYS A 187 11.78 4.29 -7.15
N TYR A 188 10.92 3.93 -8.11
CA TYR A 188 11.34 3.45 -9.44
C TYR A 188 12.36 2.30 -9.34
N VAL A 189 11.97 1.25 -8.63
CA VAL A 189 12.79 0.06 -8.36
C VAL A 189 12.17 -1.15 -9.05
N ARG A 190 13.00 -1.99 -9.67
CA ARG A 190 12.60 -3.29 -10.21
C ARG A 190 13.31 -4.40 -9.45
N ILE A 191 12.56 -5.41 -9.03
CA ILE A 191 13.03 -6.62 -8.37
C ILE A 191 12.61 -7.78 -9.25
N GLU A 192 13.58 -8.52 -9.77
CA GLU A 192 13.36 -9.51 -10.81
C GLU A 192 13.96 -10.84 -10.42
N TYR A 193 13.26 -11.96 -10.69
CA TYR A 193 13.78 -13.32 -10.51
C TYR A 193 14.17 -13.71 -9.07
N SER A 194 13.63 -13.00 -8.09
CA SER A 194 13.74 -13.33 -6.67
C SER A 194 12.85 -14.53 -6.30
N GLY A 195 12.72 -14.84 -5.01
CA GLY A 195 11.87 -15.93 -4.50
C GLY A 195 12.68 -17.19 -4.27
N PHE A 196 13.11 -17.49 -3.05
CA PHE A 196 13.77 -18.77 -2.78
C PHE A 196 13.23 -19.45 -1.54
N ALA A 197 12.88 -20.72 -1.71
CA ALA A 197 12.46 -21.56 -0.60
C ALA A 197 13.63 -22.15 0.16
N PHE A 198 13.87 -21.64 1.36
CA PHE A 198 14.92 -22.17 2.24
C PHE A 198 14.51 -23.52 2.84
N THR A 199 13.22 -23.63 3.22
CA THR A 199 12.52 -24.88 3.58
C THR A 199 11.06 -24.75 3.16
N THR A 200 10.29 -25.84 3.16
CA THR A 200 8.84 -25.80 2.86
C THR A 200 8.10 -24.77 3.75
N ASN A 201 7.36 -23.84 3.14
CA ASN A 201 6.59 -22.78 3.79
C ASN A 201 7.47 -21.84 4.65
N ASN A 202 8.68 -21.56 4.16
CA ASN A 202 9.63 -20.65 4.78
C ASN A 202 10.55 -20.07 3.70
N GLU A 203 10.02 -19.09 3.00
CA GLU A 203 10.59 -18.53 1.79
C GLU A 203 10.93 -17.05 1.97
N ILE A 204 11.63 -16.45 1.00
CA ILE A 204 11.79 -14.99 0.91
C ILE A 204 11.10 -14.54 -0.36
N ASN A 205 10.36 -13.44 -0.25
CA ASN A 205 9.47 -12.93 -1.28
C ASN A 205 10.19 -11.93 -2.20
N GLY A 206 9.47 -11.36 -3.15
CA GLY A 206 10.04 -10.31 -4.00
C GLY A 206 10.48 -9.10 -3.18
N LEU A 207 9.50 -8.48 -2.52
CA LEU A 207 9.73 -7.47 -1.50
C LEU A 207 9.04 -7.89 -0.19
N THR A 208 9.84 -8.34 0.77
CA THR A 208 9.36 -8.70 2.11
C THR A 208 9.43 -7.49 3.03
N MET A 209 8.31 -7.16 3.68
CA MET A 209 8.16 -5.96 4.51
C MET A 209 7.76 -6.34 5.94
N GLY A 210 8.78 -6.53 6.78
CA GLY A 210 8.61 -6.86 8.19
C GLY A 210 8.41 -5.62 9.04
N SER A 211 7.15 -5.30 9.38
CA SER A 211 6.78 -4.25 10.33
C SER A 211 7.43 -2.89 10.07
N ILE A 212 7.49 -2.48 8.80
CA ILE A 212 7.98 -1.15 8.42
C ILE A 212 6.89 -0.09 8.61
N GLY A 213 7.29 1.09 9.10
CA GLY A 213 6.37 2.17 9.45
C GLY A 213 6.02 3.08 8.28
N ARG A 214 4.97 3.89 8.46
CA ARG A 214 4.45 4.83 7.46
C ARG A 214 5.37 6.00 7.14
N GLY A 215 6.48 6.15 7.86
CA GLY A 215 7.56 7.06 7.50
C GLY A 215 8.39 6.57 6.31
N THR A 216 8.25 5.29 5.92
CA THR A 216 8.92 4.67 4.77
C THR A 216 8.17 4.98 3.48
N THR A 217 8.89 5.23 2.38
CA THR A 217 8.29 5.44 1.05
C THR A 217 8.51 4.24 0.14
N ILE A 218 7.43 3.64 -0.33
CA ILE A 218 7.43 2.57 -1.35
C ILE A 218 6.54 3.04 -2.49
N ASP A 219 7.13 3.47 -3.60
CA ASP A 219 6.38 4.09 -4.70
C ASP A 219 6.99 3.70 -6.06
N TYR A 220 6.23 3.24 -7.04
CA TYR A 220 6.78 2.76 -8.33
C TYR A 220 7.77 1.61 -8.12
N VAL A 221 7.27 0.48 -7.62
CA VAL A 221 8.06 -0.74 -7.44
C VAL A 221 7.46 -1.87 -8.27
N GLN A 222 8.28 -2.50 -9.09
CA GLN A 222 7.90 -3.65 -9.90
C GLN A 222 8.61 -4.90 -9.40
N VAL A 223 7.84 -5.94 -9.07
CA VAL A 223 8.34 -7.29 -8.82
C VAL A 223 7.97 -8.16 -10.02
N THR A 224 8.94 -8.91 -10.56
CA THR A 224 8.74 -9.70 -11.78
C THR A 224 9.33 -11.08 -11.67
N LEU A 225 8.55 -12.09 -12.06
CA LEU A 225 8.98 -13.48 -12.10
C LEU A 225 9.57 -13.96 -10.76
N ASN A 226 9.05 -13.45 -9.64
CA ASN A 226 9.38 -13.92 -8.30
C ASN A 226 8.90 -15.37 -8.12
N ASN A 227 9.69 -16.24 -7.47
CA ASN A 227 9.33 -17.64 -7.24
C ASN A 227 8.43 -17.88 -6.02
N ASP A 228 7.82 -16.83 -5.52
CA ASP A 228 6.95 -16.80 -4.35
C ASP A 228 6.02 -15.57 -4.46
N ASP A 229 5.56 -15.06 -3.33
CA ASP A 229 4.81 -13.82 -3.22
C ASP A 229 5.54 -12.60 -3.79
N ALA A 230 4.82 -11.77 -4.53
CA ALA A 230 5.40 -10.56 -5.10
C ALA A 230 5.74 -9.54 -4.00
N PHE A 231 4.74 -9.22 -3.18
CA PHE A 231 4.85 -8.31 -2.05
C PHE A 231 4.17 -8.94 -0.85
N GLU A 232 4.90 -9.01 0.26
CA GLU A 232 4.36 -9.55 1.50
C GLU A 232 4.65 -8.62 2.68
N TRP A 233 3.61 -8.34 3.46
CA TRP A 233 3.67 -7.49 4.64
C TRP A 233 3.44 -8.30 5.91
N PHE A 234 4.46 -8.36 6.76
CA PHE A 234 4.35 -8.93 8.11
C PHE A 234 4.19 -7.82 9.15
N GLY A 235 2.95 -7.46 9.45
CA GLY A 235 2.64 -6.31 10.29
C GLY A 235 3.05 -4.97 9.68
N GLY A 236 3.06 -3.92 10.51
CA GLY A 236 3.47 -2.58 10.12
C GLY A 236 2.36 -1.70 9.56
N SER A 237 2.76 -0.54 9.04
CA SER A 237 1.82 0.51 8.63
C SER A 237 2.30 1.34 7.43
N VAL A 238 3.35 0.88 6.74
CA VAL A 238 3.85 1.51 5.50
C VAL A 238 2.72 1.78 4.51
N ASN A 239 2.75 2.93 3.86
CA ASN A 239 1.88 3.19 2.72
C ASN A 239 2.67 2.98 1.43
N CYS A 240 2.03 2.37 0.44
CA CYS A 240 2.63 2.08 -0.86
C CYS A 240 1.79 2.66 -2.00
N LYS A 241 2.45 3.11 -3.07
CA LYS A 241 1.77 3.45 -4.33
C LYS A 241 2.47 2.85 -5.55
N HIS A 242 1.72 2.67 -6.64
CA HIS A 242 2.25 2.25 -7.93
C HIS A 242 3.07 0.95 -7.83
N LEU A 243 2.41 -0.13 -7.42
CA LEU A 243 3.03 -1.45 -7.29
C LEU A 243 2.68 -2.33 -8.48
N ILE A 244 3.65 -3.11 -8.97
CA ILE A 244 3.43 -4.07 -10.06
C ILE A 244 3.91 -5.45 -9.63
N ALA A 245 2.99 -6.42 -9.61
CA ALA A 245 3.31 -7.84 -9.54
C ALA A 245 3.14 -8.45 -10.94
N TYR A 246 4.26 -8.79 -11.59
CA TYR A 246 4.23 -9.27 -12.98
C TYR A 246 4.70 -10.71 -13.07
N GLN A 247 3.74 -11.59 -13.36
CA GLN A 247 3.92 -13.01 -13.55
C GLN A 247 4.63 -13.69 -12.38
N CYS A 248 4.39 -13.29 -11.13
CA CYS A 248 4.93 -13.95 -9.93
C CYS A 248 4.32 -15.36 -9.74
N LEU A 249 5.00 -16.23 -8.98
CA LEU A 249 4.61 -17.64 -8.86
C LEU A 249 3.39 -17.75 -7.96
N ASP A 250 3.51 -17.23 -6.74
CA ASP A 250 2.48 -17.35 -5.71
C ASP A 250 1.65 -16.07 -5.61
N ASP A 251 1.42 -15.48 -4.45
CA ASP A 251 0.44 -14.42 -4.27
C ASP A 251 0.96 -13.05 -4.74
N ASP A 252 0.08 -12.20 -5.28
CA ASP A 252 0.53 -10.87 -5.73
C ASP A 252 0.59 -9.88 -4.56
N TRP A 253 -0.37 -9.98 -3.64
CA TRP A 253 -0.49 -9.13 -2.45
C TRP A 253 -0.81 -10.01 -1.24
N ASP A 254 0.21 -10.40 -0.47
CA ASP A 254 0.02 -11.12 0.79
C ASP A 254 0.16 -10.16 1.99
N THR A 255 -0.82 -10.18 2.89
CA THR A 255 -0.85 -9.30 4.05
C THR A 255 -1.12 -10.08 5.31
N ASP A 256 -0.26 -9.85 6.29
CA ASP A 256 -0.20 -10.69 7.46
C ASP A 256 0.05 -9.92 8.75
N ASN A 257 -0.18 -10.61 9.87
CA ASN A 257 0.29 -10.24 11.21
C ASN A 257 0.06 -8.78 11.68
N GLY A 258 -1.05 -8.17 11.28
CA GLY A 258 -1.44 -6.84 11.75
C GLY A 258 -1.11 -5.69 10.81
N TYR A 259 -0.76 -5.97 9.55
CA TYR A 259 -0.47 -4.91 8.59
C TYR A 259 -1.69 -3.99 8.40
N SER A 260 -1.49 -2.68 8.53
CA SER A 260 -2.55 -1.66 8.60
C SER A 260 -2.32 -0.46 7.67
N GLY A 261 -1.42 -0.61 6.71
CA GLY A 261 -1.07 0.42 5.73
C GLY A 261 -2.09 0.61 4.61
N ILE A 262 -1.83 1.59 3.75
CA ILE A 262 -2.59 1.87 2.53
C ILE A 262 -1.76 1.48 1.31
N VAL A 263 -2.38 0.78 0.36
CA VAL A 263 -1.81 0.53 -0.96
C VAL A 263 -2.73 1.12 -2.02
N GLN A 264 -2.20 1.95 -2.92
CA GLN A 264 -2.99 2.52 -4.01
C GLN A 264 -2.30 2.44 -5.38
N TYR A 265 -3.09 2.21 -6.43
CA TYR A 265 -2.58 2.02 -7.79
C TYR A 265 -1.69 0.79 -7.90
N ALA A 266 -2.28 -0.39 -7.68
CA ALA A 266 -1.55 -1.65 -7.80
C ALA A 266 -2.01 -2.43 -9.04
N LEU A 267 -1.08 -2.98 -9.79
CA LEU A 267 -1.34 -3.82 -10.95
C LEU A 267 -0.76 -5.21 -10.70
N SER A 268 -1.57 -6.25 -10.89
CA SER A 268 -1.03 -7.59 -11.02
C SER A 268 -1.47 -8.29 -12.29
N ILE A 269 -0.57 -9.09 -12.86
CA ILE A 269 -0.82 -9.88 -14.06
C ILE A 269 -0.22 -11.27 -13.87
N LYS A 270 -1.08 -12.27 -13.69
CA LYS A 270 -0.67 -13.67 -13.58
C LYS A 270 -0.27 -14.24 -14.94
N ALA A 271 0.68 -15.17 -14.92
CA ALA A 271 1.04 -15.97 -16.09
C ALA A 271 0.19 -17.25 -16.13
N PRO A 272 -0.51 -17.57 -17.25
CA PRO A 272 -1.38 -18.73 -17.33
C PRO A 272 -0.73 -20.09 -17.02
N GLY A 273 0.60 -20.17 -17.12
CA GLY A 273 1.38 -21.38 -16.97
C GLY A 273 2.30 -21.40 -15.75
N ARG A 274 2.04 -20.57 -14.73
CA ARG A 274 2.97 -20.40 -13.60
C ARG A 274 2.22 -20.17 -12.29
N SER A 275 2.05 -21.23 -11.50
CA SER A 275 1.39 -21.23 -10.20
C SER A 275 2.16 -22.07 -9.19
N ASP A 276 2.09 -21.72 -7.91
CA ASP A 276 2.65 -22.52 -6.82
C ASP A 276 1.79 -23.72 -6.44
N ALA A 277 2.41 -24.73 -5.82
CA ALA A 277 1.75 -25.91 -5.24
C ALA A 277 0.72 -25.56 -4.13
N SER A 278 0.95 -24.46 -3.40
CA SER A 278 0.14 -23.89 -2.31
C SER A 278 -1.23 -23.35 -2.79
N GLN A 279 -1.31 -22.99 -4.07
CA GLN A 279 -2.34 -22.19 -4.75
C GLN A 279 -2.03 -20.71 -4.78
N SER A 280 -2.14 -20.14 -5.99
CA SER A 280 -1.73 -18.76 -6.24
C SER A 280 -2.91 -17.85 -6.49
N GLU A 281 -2.97 -16.80 -5.70
CA GLU A 281 -4.06 -15.85 -5.52
C GLU A 281 -3.64 -14.46 -6.01
N GLY A 282 -4.63 -13.62 -6.34
CA GLY A 282 -4.36 -12.19 -6.50
C GLY A 282 -4.04 -11.56 -5.15
N PHE A 283 -4.92 -11.76 -4.17
CA PHE A 283 -4.69 -11.37 -2.77
C PHE A 283 -4.77 -12.59 -1.88
N GLU A 284 -3.87 -12.69 -0.91
CA GLU A 284 -4.01 -13.52 0.28
C GLU A 284 -3.92 -12.61 1.52
N SER A 285 -4.72 -12.89 2.54
CA SER A 285 -4.71 -12.05 3.72
C SER A 285 -5.11 -12.82 4.96
N ASP A 286 -4.24 -12.74 5.95
CA ASP A 286 -4.34 -13.36 7.25
C ASP A 286 -4.21 -12.31 8.33
N ASN A 287 -4.87 -12.54 9.47
CA ASN A 287 -4.46 -11.85 10.68
C ASN A 287 -3.39 -12.62 11.46
N SER A 288 -3.51 -13.95 11.53
CA SER A 288 -2.51 -14.81 12.16
C SER A 288 -2.58 -16.23 11.61
N ALA A 289 -1.42 -16.88 11.48
CA ALA A 289 -1.31 -18.25 10.96
C ALA A 289 -2.18 -19.28 11.72
N THR A 290 -2.41 -19.06 13.02
CA THR A 290 -3.23 -19.96 13.85
C THR A 290 -4.73 -19.64 13.83
N GLY A 291 -5.13 -18.51 13.21
CA GLY A 291 -6.51 -18.03 13.18
C GLY A 291 -7.11 -17.66 14.54
N VAL A 292 -6.38 -17.89 15.64
CA VAL A 292 -6.83 -17.58 16.99
C VAL A 292 -6.32 -16.22 17.43
N HIS A 293 -7.15 -15.58 18.23
CA HIS A 293 -6.83 -14.40 18.99
C HIS A 293 -5.69 -14.70 19.97
N LEU A 294 -4.55 -14.02 19.88
CA LEU A 294 -3.50 -14.15 20.90
C LEU A 294 -3.88 -13.33 22.14
N PRO A 295 -4.04 -13.95 23.32
CA PRO A 295 -4.49 -13.28 24.55
C PRO A 295 -3.43 -12.35 25.20
N ILE A 296 -2.26 -12.17 24.59
CA ILE A 296 -1.12 -11.42 25.16
C ILE A 296 -1.20 -9.91 24.87
N LEU A 297 -2.02 -9.47 23.92
CA LEU A 297 -2.33 -8.05 23.69
C LEU A 297 -3.82 -7.80 23.97
N PRO A 298 -4.21 -6.61 24.50
CA PRO A 298 -5.62 -6.27 24.63
C PRO A 298 -6.25 -6.42 23.25
N ALA A 299 -7.07 -7.45 23.15
CA ALA A 299 -7.73 -7.85 21.93
C ALA A 299 -6.86 -8.01 20.65
N GLY A 300 -5.65 -8.61 20.66
CA GLY A 300 -5.02 -9.11 19.40
C GLY A 300 -4.86 -8.03 18.32
N THR A 301 -4.56 -6.81 18.76
CA THR A 301 -4.40 -5.62 17.92
C THR A 301 -2.91 -5.33 17.66
N PRO A 302 -2.57 -4.76 16.48
CA PRO A 302 -3.47 -4.43 15.39
C PRO A 302 -3.94 -5.68 14.62
N LYS A 303 -5.17 -5.67 14.13
CA LYS A 303 -5.58 -6.66 13.14
C LYS A 303 -4.98 -6.33 11.77
N THR A 304 -4.74 -7.33 10.92
CA THR A 304 -4.45 -7.09 9.50
C THR A 304 -5.67 -6.40 8.91
N SER A 305 -5.52 -5.13 8.56
CA SER A 305 -6.62 -4.21 8.26
C SER A 305 -6.25 -3.25 7.13
N ALA A 306 -5.29 -3.68 6.30
CA ALA A 306 -4.77 -2.90 5.19
C ALA A 306 -5.88 -2.46 4.23
N LYS A 307 -5.66 -1.30 3.61
CA LYS A 307 -6.62 -0.67 2.70
C LYS A 307 -6.02 -0.60 1.31
N PHE A 308 -6.59 -1.36 0.39
CA PHE A 308 -6.24 -1.34 -1.02
C PHE A 308 -7.24 -0.50 -1.81
N TYR A 309 -6.74 0.48 -2.56
CA TYR A 309 -7.52 1.32 -3.46
C TYR A 309 -7.00 1.19 -4.88
N ASN A 310 -7.89 1.19 -5.88
CA ASN A 310 -7.48 1.26 -7.28
C ASN A 310 -6.50 0.14 -7.65
N VAL A 311 -6.91 -1.12 -7.46
CA VAL A 311 -6.13 -2.29 -7.89
C VAL A 311 -6.70 -2.82 -9.19
N THR A 312 -5.85 -3.15 -10.16
CA THR A 312 -6.22 -3.98 -11.32
C THR A 312 -5.48 -5.30 -11.21
N GLN A 313 -6.18 -6.35 -10.81
CA GLN A 313 -5.68 -7.72 -10.68
C GLN A 313 -6.19 -8.52 -11.88
N ILE A 314 -5.26 -9.06 -12.67
CA ILE A 314 -5.54 -9.86 -13.87
C ILE A 314 -5.03 -11.28 -13.63
N GLY A 315 -5.96 -12.21 -13.44
CA GLY A 315 -5.72 -13.63 -13.27
C GLY A 315 -5.32 -14.35 -14.55
N ALA A 316 -5.00 -15.62 -14.37
CA ALA A 316 -4.42 -16.50 -15.37
C ALA A 316 -5.38 -16.95 -16.50
N PHE A 317 -6.70 -16.79 -16.35
CA PHE A 317 -7.68 -17.43 -17.23
C PHE A 317 -7.94 -16.70 -18.56
N ARG A 318 -7.22 -15.60 -18.83
CA ARG A 318 -7.13 -14.81 -20.09
C ARG A 318 -8.24 -15.06 -21.13
N CYS A 319 -9.50 -14.85 -20.77
CA CYS A 319 -10.60 -14.87 -21.74
C CYS A 319 -10.73 -16.13 -22.60
N ALA A 320 -10.16 -17.26 -22.19
CA ALA A 320 -10.32 -18.53 -22.87
C ALA A 320 -11.77 -18.97 -22.71
N SER A 321 -12.56 -18.77 -23.75
CA SER A 321 -13.99 -19.07 -23.89
C SER A 321 -14.59 -19.80 -22.67
N ASN A 322 -15.23 -19.05 -21.77
CA ASN A 322 -16.19 -19.57 -20.79
C ASN A 322 -17.44 -20.18 -21.49
N ALA A 323 -17.29 -20.64 -22.74
CA ALA A 323 -18.37 -20.98 -23.66
C ALA A 323 -18.96 -22.37 -23.43
N ASP A 324 -18.38 -23.17 -22.55
CA ASP A 324 -19.00 -24.42 -22.14
C ASP A 324 -18.74 -24.64 -20.66
N PHE A 325 -19.68 -24.21 -19.82
CA PHE A 325 -19.80 -24.56 -18.40
C PHE A 325 -19.74 -26.08 -18.10
N SER A 326 -19.44 -26.92 -19.09
CA SER A 326 -19.07 -28.32 -18.98
C SER A 326 -17.56 -28.51 -18.72
N GLY A 327 -17.13 -28.20 -17.51
CA GLY A 327 -16.24 -29.09 -16.75
C GLY A 327 -14.93 -29.57 -17.38
N GLN A 328 -14.14 -28.71 -18.04
CA GLN A 328 -12.68 -28.94 -18.14
C GLN A 328 -11.89 -27.80 -17.49
N ARG A 329 -11.33 -28.11 -16.31
CA ARG A 329 -10.28 -27.36 -15.63
C ARG A 329 -9.09 -27.21 -16.61
N PRO A 330 -8.55 -26.01 -16.87
CA PRO A 330 -7.25 -25.90 -17.55
C PRO A 330 -6.25 -26.79 -16.81
N GLY A 331 -5.67 -27.75 -17.52
CA GLY A 331 -5.21 -29.02 -16.95
C GLY A 331 -4.02 -29.03 -15.99
N SER A 332 -3.55 -27.90 -15.42
CA SER A 332 -2.61 -27.89 -14.27
C SER A 332 -2.07 -26.48 -13.98
N PHE A 333 -2.86 -25.54 -13.45
CA PHE A 333 -2.27 -24.42 -12.71
C PHE A 333 -3.16 -24.08 -11.52
N LEU A 334 -2.56 -24.01 -10.35
CA LEU A 334 -3.18 -23.83 -9.03
C LEU A 334 -3.61 -22.38 -8.79
N HIS A 335 -3.86 -21.61 -9.85
CA HIS A 335 -4.47 -20.30 -9.76
C HIS A 335 -5.93 -20.43 -9.36
N ARG A 336 -6.33 -19.79 -8.25
CA ARG A 336 -7.70 -19.90 -7.76
C ARG A 336 -8.44 -18.57 -7.72
N ARG A 337 -8.07 -17.64 -6.86
CA ARG A 337 -8.95 -16.52 -6.49
C ARG A 337 -8.31 -15.20 -6.85
N GLY A 338 -9.19 -14.24 -7.19
CA GLY A 338 -8.82 -12.84 -7.24
C GLY A 338 -8.43 -12.35 -5.85
N ALA A 339 -9.16 -12.76 -4.81
CA ALA A 339 -8.81 -12.50 -3.41
C ALA A 339 -9.25 -13.64 -2.49
N ARG A 340 -8.37 -14.07 -1.59
CA ARG A 340 -8.62 -15.04 -0.51
C ARG A 340 -8.42 -14.35 0.84
N LEU A 341 -9.52 -14.12 1.56
CA LEU A 341 -9.44 -13.53 2.90
C LEU A 341 -9.62 -14.64 3.93
N ARG A 342 -8.72 -14.75 4.89
CA ARG A 342 -8.70 -15.86 5.84
C ARG A 342 -8.27 -15.41 7.24
N ARG A 343 -8.49 -16.30 8.22
CA ARG A 343 -7.93 -16.20 9.58
C ARG A 343 -8.09 -14.84 10.25
N ASN A 344 -9.33 -14.33 10.33
CA ASN A 344 -9.70 -13.09 11.04
C ASN A 344 -9.05 -11.79 10.51
N THR A 345 -8.69 -11.75 9.23
CA THR A 345 -8.30 -10.50 8.55
C THR A 345 -9.48 -9.53 8.43
N ASP A 346 -9.17 -8.24 8.55
CA ASP A 346 -10.06 -7.09 8.34
C ASP A 346 -9.66 -6.33 7.05
N LEU A 347 -9.09 -7.03 6.05
CA LEU A 347 -8.65 -6.43 4.78
C LEU A 347 -9.76 -5.65 4.08
N LYS A 348 -9.41 -4.49 3.54
CA LYS A 348 -10.36 -3.59 2.86
C LYS A 348 -9.91 -3.35 1.42
N ILE A 349 -10.75 -3.70 0.45
CA ILE A 349 -10.49 -3.53 -0.99
C ILE A 349 -11.56 -2.61 -1.60
N TYR A 350 -11.11 -1.53 -2.22
CA TYR A 350 -11.96 -0.49 -2.81
C TYR A 350 -11.55 -0.16 -4.24
N ASN A 351 -12.51 0.32 -5.04
CA ASN A 351 -12.24 0.87 -6.38
C ASN A 351 -11.40 -0.06 -7.26
N SER A 352 -11.55 -1.36 -7.17
CA SER A 352 -10.62 -2.32 -7.77
C SER A 352 -11.29 -3.20 -8.83
N ILE A 353 -10.50 -3.74 -9.74
CA ILE A 353 -10.88 -4.74 -10.73
C ILE A 353 -10.13 -6.02 -10.38
N LEU A 354 -10.85 -7.11 -10.15
CA LEU A 354 -10.31 -8.47 -10.05
C LEU A 354 -10.89 -9.25 -11.23
N MET A 355 -10.07 -9.76 -12.13
CA MET A 355 -10.59 -10.36 -13.36
C MET A 355 -9.81 -11.58 -13.86
N ASN A 356 -10.48 -12.49 -14.56
CA ASN A 356 -9.92 -13.70 -15.16
C ASN A 356 -9.29 -14.66 -14.15
N ASN A 357 -9.95 -14.84 -13.01
CA ASN A 357 -9.61 -15.83 -12.00
C ASN A 357 -10.51 -17.07 -12.13
N TRP A 358 -10.19 -18.13 -11.40
CA TRP A 358 -11.15 -19.22 -11.24
C TRP A 358 -12.37 -18.75 -10.41
N ARG A 359 -12.10 -17.95 -9.38
CA ARG A 359 -13.07 -17.27 -8.49
C ARG A 359 -12.63 -15.83 -8.23
N GLY A 360 -13.57 -14.93 -7.95
CA GLY A 360 -13.24 -13.54 -7.60
C GLY A 360 -12.80 -13.44 -6.15
N LEU A 361 -13.72 -13.00 -5.29
CA LEU A 361 -13.52 -12.99 -3.83
C LEU A 361 -13.89 -14.35 -3.22
N PHE A 362 -13.05 -14.84 -2.32
CA PHE A 362 -13.27 -16.02 -1.52
C PHE A 362 -12.91 -15.75 -0.07
N ILE A 363 -13.79 -16.19 0.82
CA ILE A 363 -13.61 -16.07 2.26
C ILE A 363 -13.31 -17.48 2.76
N ASP A 364 -12.17 -17.66 3.39
CA ASP A 364 -11.72 -18.97 3.85
C ASP A 364 -11.94 -19.08 5.36
N ASP A 365 -12.89 -19.94 5.74
CA ASP A 365 -13.32 -20.19 7.12
C ASP A 365 -12.79 -21.55 7.64
N ALA A 366 -11.75 -22.13 7.02
CA ALA A 366 -11.31 -23.49 7.30
C ALA A 366 -10.69 -23.73 8.71
N VAL A 367 -10.82 -22.81 9.67
CA VAL A 367 -10.43 -23.01 11.07
C VAL A 367 -11.65 -22.96 12.01
N VAL A 368 -12.78 -23.55 11.62
CA VAL A 368 -13.94 -23.82 12.51
C VAL A 368 -13.92 -25.27 12.96
N GLY A 369 -13.07 -25.57 13.93
CA GLY A 369 -13.07 -26.87 14.60
C GLY A 369 -11.86 -26.96 15.52
N THR A 370 -11.95 -26.43 16.74
CA THR A 370 -12.29 -27.28 17.90
C THR A 370 -12.77 -26.48 19.12
N ASN A 371 -12.88 -25.15 19.04
CA ASN A 371 -13.22 -24.33 20.21
C ASN A 371 -14.53 -23.53 20.02
N PRO A 372 -15.68 -23.99 20.58
CA PRO A 372 -16.96 -23.31 20.47
C PRO A 372 -17.03 -21.97 21.22
N THR A 373 -15.96 -21.54 21.89
CA THR A 373 -15.91 -20.26 22.63
C THR A 373 -15.14 -19.14 21.93
N GLN A 374 -14.53 -19.40 20.76
CA GLN A 374 -13.84 -18.38 19.96
C GLN A 374 -14.13 -18.57 18.46
N PRO A 375 -15.11 -17.85 17.89
CA PRO A 375 -15.32 -17.88 16.45
C PRO A 375 -14.12 -17.22 15.75
N THR A 376 -13.44 -17.99 14.90
CA THR A 376 -12.38 -17.57 13.96
C THR A 376 -12.95 -16.85 12.72
N THR A 377 -14.24 -16.51 12.78
CA THR A 377 -15.00 -15.96 11.68
C THR A 377 -14.51 -14.56 11.32
N ILE A 378 -14.22 -14.37 10.02
CA ILE A 378 -14.09 -13.04 9.43
C ILE A 378 -15.42 -12.33 9.65
N ASN A 379 -15.42 -11.31 10.49
CA ASN A 379 -16.58 -10.46 10.68
C ASN A 379 -16.64 -9.51 9.49
N PHE A 380 -17.35 -9.82 8.42
CA PHE A 380 -17.74 -8.75 7.51
C PHE A 380 -18.63 -7.80 8.32
N ASN A 381 -18.11 -6.61 8.64
CA ASN A 381 -18.82 -5.43 9.07
C ASN A 381 -17.99 -4.22 8.62
N GLU A 382 -18.58 -3.03 8.64
CA GLU A 382 -17.99 -1.82 8.04
C GLU A 382 -16.63 -1.42 8.67
N ASP A 383 -16.37 -1.87 9.91
CA ASP A 383 -15.13 -1.64 10.64
C ASP A 383 -14.08 -2.76 10.46
N SER A 384 -14.46 -3.89 9.87
CA SER A 384 -13.64 -5.09 9.70
C SER A 384 -13.33 -5.33 8.20
N ALA A 385 -13.53 -6.52 7.64
CA ALA A 385 -13.21 -6.78 6.23
C ALA A 385 -14.22 -6.08 5.29
N VAL A 386 -13.72 -5.40 4.25
CA VAL A 386 -14.54 -4.61 3.31
C VAL A 386 -14.19 -4.93 1.86
N PHE A 387 -15.22 -5.08 1.01
CA PHE A 387 -15.08 -5.21 -0.44
C PHE A 387 -16.14 -4.33 -1.12
N ARG A 388 -15.75 -3.16 -1.64
CA ARG A 388 -16.70 -2.10 -2.05
C ARG A 388 -16.30 -1.38 -3.33
N ASN A 389 -17.28 -1.07 -4.18
CA ASN A 389 -17.09 -0.46 -5.50
C ASN A 389 -16.01 -1.16 -6.34
N ASN A 390 -15.98 -2.49 -6.29
CA ASN A 390 -15.06 -3.29 -7.08
C ASN A 390 -15.79 -3.90 -8.28
N ILE A 391 -15.03 -4.39 -9.25
CA ILE A 391 -15.52 -5.18 -10.37
C ILE A 391 -14.87 -6.55 -10.28
N ILE A 392 -15.70 -7.60 -10.30
CA ILE A 392 -15.24 -8.95 -10.60
C ILE A 392 -15.58 -9.25 -12.07
N ALA A 393 -14.60 -9.57 -12.90
CA ALA A 393 -14.84 -9.73 -14.35
C ALA A 393 -14.22 -10.96 -14.99
N GLY A 394 -14.97 -11.66 -15.84
CA GLY A 394 -14.42 -12.74 -16.69
C GLY A 394 -13.95 -14.00 -15.95
N ASP A 395 -14.30 -14.14 -14.67
CA ASP A 395 -13.93 -15.32 -13.87
C ASP A 395 -14.66 -16.60 -14.32
N PHE A 396 -13.99 -17.75 -14.21
CA PHE A 396 -14.47 -19.05 -14.72
C PHE A 396 -15.78 -19.51 -14.08
N THR A 397 -15.92 -19.32 -12.78
CA THR A 397 -17.12 -19.72 -12.05
C THR A 397 -18.09 -18.54 -11.94
N SER A 398 -18.96 -18.34 -12.93
CA SER A 398 -19.88 -17.19 -12.99
C SER A 398 -21.26 -17.38 -12.33
N VAL A 399 -21.52 -18.47 -11.59
CA VAL A 399 -22.82 -18.63 -10.92
C VAL A 399 -22.79 -17.81 -9.64
N TRP A 400 -23.58 -16.76 -9.62
CA TRP A 400 -23.79 -15.90 -8.48
C TRP A 400 -25.14 -16.29 -7.90
N SER A 401 -25.18 -17.14 -6.87
CA SER A 401 -26.42 -17.25 -6.12
C SER A 401 -26.60 -15.92 -5.39
N ASN A 402 -27.71 -15.24 -5.69
CA ASN A 402 -28.29 -14.20 -4.85
C ASN A 402 -28.69 -14.83 -3.51
N VAL A 403 -27.72 -15.31 -2.73
CA VAL A 403 -27.93 -15.56 -1.32
C VAL A 403 -27.99 -14.17 -0.71
N PRO A 404 -29.14 -13.73 -0.18
CA PRO A 404 -29.15 -12.55 0.65
C PRO A 404 -28.32 -12.92 1.87
N VAL A 405 -27.04 -12.54 1.88
CA VAL A 405 -26.34 -12.27 3.13
C VAL A 405 -26.90 -10.93 3.62
N ASN A 406 -28.21 -10.92 3.85
CA ASN A 406 -28.87 -9.84 4.54
C ASN A 406 -28.46 -10.03 6.00
N THR A 407 -27.90 -8.98 6.58
CA THR A 407 -27.37 -8.87 7.93
C THR A 407 -25.92 -9.31 8.10
N TYR A 408 -25.08 -8.30 8.37
CA TYR A 408 -23.78 -8.32 9.06
C TYR A 408 -23.85 -9.05 10.43
N GLY A 409 -24.28 -10.31 10.47
CA GLY A 409 -24.50 -11.03 11.73
C GLY A 409 -25.01 -12.47 11.62
N ASN A 410 -25.10 -13.06 10.42
CA ASN A 410 -25.45 -14.48 10.31
C ASN A 410 -24.23 -15.30 9.88
N THR A 411 -23.71 -16.10 10.80
CA THR A 411 -22.63 -17.07 10.59
C THR A 411 -23.13 -18.21 9.72
N THR A 412 -23.26 -17.99 8.40
CA THR A 412 -23.40 -19.10 7.47
C THR A 412 -22.02 -19.72 7.28
N SER A 413 -21.80 -20.91 7.85
CA SER A 413 -20.57 -21.68 7.65
C SER A 413 -20.33 -21.84 6.15
N LEU A 414 -19.17 -21.39 5.68
CA LEU A 414 -18.78 -21.57 4.28
C LEU A 414 -18.51 -23.06 4.06
N ALA A 415 -19.29 -23.69 3.19
CA ALA A 415 -19.05 -25.08 2.82
C ALA A 415 -17.70 -25.22 2.10
N TYR A 416 -17.14 -26.43 2.11
CA TYR A 416 -15.92 -26.80 1.38
C TYR A 416 -15.89 -26.22 -0.04
N GLU A 417 -14.71 -25.77 -0.46
CA GLU A 417 -14.46 -25.04 -1.71
C GLU A 417 -15.10 -25.69 -2.96
N ASP A 418 -15.29 -27.02 -2.97
CA ASP A 418 -15.78 -27.80 -4.10
C ASP A 418 -17.31 -28.03 -4.18
N VAL A 419 -18.12 -27.46 -3.27
CA VAL A 419 -19.59 -27.65 -3.32
C VAL A 419 -20.24 -26.72 -4.37
N PRO A 420 -21.15 -27.21 -5.24
CA PRO A 420 -21.77 -26.41 -6.32
C PRO A 420 -22.65 -25.23 -5.87
N SER A 421 -23.03 -25.16 -4.59
CA SER A 421 -23.87 -24.09 -4.01
C SER A 421 -23.01 -23.06 -3.29
N ARG A 422 -23.08 -21.83 -3.77
CA ARG A 422 -22.06 -20.79 -3.56
C ARG A 422 -22.50 -19.77 -2.52
N THR A 423 -21.59 -19.39 -1.64
CA THR A 423 -21.73 -18.16 -0.85
C THR A 423 -20.57 -17.25 -1.24
N ILE A 424 -20.82 -16.38 -2.21
CA ILE A 424 -19.93 -15.28 -2.63
C ILE A 424 -20.88 -14.11 -2.87
N GLY A 425 -20.96 -13.20 -1.91
CA GLY A 425 -21.90 -12.09 -1.97
C GLY A 425 -21.57 -11.17 -3.13
N THR A 426 -22.41 -11.13 -4.16
CA THR A 426 -22.57 -9.91 -4.96
C THR A 426 -23.22 -8.88 -4.06
N PHE A 427 -22.40 -8.10 -3.36
CA PHE A 427 -22.91 -7.01 -2.57
C PHE A 427 -23.25 -5.82 -3.47
N ALA A 428 -24.27 -5.95 -4.32
CA ALA A 428 -24.76 -4.84 -5.14
C ALA A 428 -25.06 -3.58 -4.28
N VAL A 429 -25.43 -3.79 -3.00
CA VAL A 429 -25.60 -2.76 -1.98
C VAL A 429 -24.32 -1.94 -1.70
N TYR A 430 -23.14 -2.51 -1.91
CA TYR A 430 -21.83 -1.83 -1.79
C TYR A 430 -21.27 -1.39 -3.15
N GLY A 431 -22.09 -1.28 -4.20
CA GLY A 431 -21.66 -0.77 -5.52
C GLY A 431 -20.69 -1.67 -6.28
N ASN A 432 -20.59 -2.95 -5.90
CA ASN A 432 -19.76 -3.91 -6.63
C ASN A 432 -20.47 -4.41 -7.89
N ASP A 433 -19.71 -4.53 -8.98
CA ASP A 433 -20.20 -5.13 -10.23
C ASP A 433 -19.58 -6.51 -10.45
N SER A 434 -20.37 -7.39 -11.09
CA SER A 434 -19.90 -8.67 -11.61
C SER A 434 -20.20 -8.72 -13.10
N LEU A 435 -19.18 -8.94 -13.93
CA LEU A 435 -19.29 -8.88 -15.38
C LEU A 435 -18.70 -10.13 -16.02
N ASN A 436 -19.38 -10.72 -17.00
CA ASN A 436 -18.79 -11.77 -17.83
C ASN A 436 -18.27 -11.16 -19.14
N THR A 437 -17.21 -10.36 -19.06
CA THR A 437 -16.64 -9.67 -20.21
C THR A 437 -15.12 -9.68 -20.21
N CYS A 438 -14.58 -9.74 -21.43
CA CYS A 438 -13.17 -9.68 -21.73
C CYS A 438 -12.71 -8.32 -22.23
N SER A 439 -13.66 -7.41 -22.49
CA SER A 439 -13.41 -6.08 -23.05
C SER A 439 -13.49 -4.99 -21.99
N LEU A 440 -13.29 -5.35 -20.70
CA LEU A 440 -13.27 -4.38 -19.61
C LEU A 440 -12.08 -3.42 -19.75
N LEU A 441 -10.92 -3.98 -20.12
CA LEU A 441 -9.70 -3.23 -20.40
C LEU A 441 -9.53 -3.07 -21.92
N THR A 442 -8.76 -2.06 -22.33
CA THR A 442 -8.64 -1.68 -23.75
C THR A 442 -7.90 -2.73 -24.57
N ASP A 443 -6.72 -3.14 -24.14
CA ASP A 443 -5.88 -4.13 -24.82
C ASP A 443 -4.96 -4.86 -23.84
N ALA A 444 -5.56 -5.45 -22.79
CA ALA A 444 -4.80 -6.12 -21.73
C ALA A 444 -4.09 -7.40 -22.17
N TRP A 445 -4.40 -7.90 -23.37
CA TRP A 445 -3.88 -9.17 -23.89
C TRP A 445 -2.89 -8.99 -25.03
N ASN A 446 -2.37 -7.77 -25.22
CA ASN A 446 -1.37 -7.50 -26.24
C ASN A 446 -0.20 -8.47 -26.11
N ALA A 447 0.19 -9.10 -27.23
CA ALA A 447 1.32 -10.02 -27.27
C ALA A 447 2.65 -9.34 -26.87
N ASN A 448 2.73 -8.03 -27.00
CA ASN A 448 3.76 -7.19 -26.40
C ASN A 448 3.17 -6.47 -25.19
N PRO A 449 3.47 -6.91 -23.95
CA PRO A 449 2.92 -6.28 -22.75
C PRO A 449 3.35 -4.82 -22.57
N ALA A 450 4.46 -4.39 -23.18
CA ALA A 450 4.87 -2.99 -23.18
C ALA A 450 3.96 -2.08 -24.03
N LEU A 451 3.15 -2.67 -24.92
CA LEU A 451 2.14 -1.99 -25.73
C LEU A 451 0.71 -2.24 -25.24
N ALA A 452 0.54 -3.01 -24.16
CA ALA A 452 -0.77 -3.27 -23.60
C ALA A 452 -1.38 -1.97 -23.06
N ASP A 453 -2.65 -1.75 -23.39
CA ASP A 453 -3.44 -0.69 -22.79
C ASP A 453 -4.32 -1.28 -21.69
N LEU A 454 -3.83 -1.17 -20.46
CA LEU A 454 -4.47 -1.68 -19.25
C LEU A 454 -5.50 -0.70 -18.69
N ARG A 455 -5.74 0.42 -19.39
CA ARG A 455 -6.82 1.36 -19.02
C ARG A 455 -8.18 0.78 -19.34
N PRO A 456 -9.21 1.25 -18.64
CA PRO A 456 -10.59 0.86 -18.89
C PRO A 456 -10.99 1.18 -20.33
N ASN A 457 -11.66 0.24 -21.00
CA ASN A 457 -12.08 0.41 -22.38
C ASN A 457 -13.11 1.57 -22.50
N ALA A 458 -12.87 2.51 -23.41
CA ALA A 458 -13.72 3.70 -23.55
C ALA A 458 -15.19 3.37 -23.88
N ALA A 459 -15.44 2.35 -24.71
CA ALA A 459 -16.78 1.91 -25.04
C ALA A 459 -17.44 1.19 -23.85
N PHE A 460 -16.67 0.47 -23.04
CA PHE A 460 -17.15 -0.08 -21.79
C PHE A 460 -17.57 1.05 -20.83
N VAL A 461 -16.70 2.05 -20.63
CA VAL A 461 -16.96 3.18 -19.74
C VAL A 461 -18.19 3.97 -20.19
N SER A 462 -18.35 4.25 -21.49
CA SER A 462 -19.52 4.98 -22.01
C SER A 462 -20.84 4.26 -21.78
N ASN A 463 -20.83 2.93 -21.82
CA ASN A 463 -22.01 2.11 -21.60
C ASN A 463 -22.28 1.81 -20.12
N ASN A 464 -21.31 2.09 -19.24
CA ASN A 464 -21.37 1.81 -17.81
C ASN A 464 -20.92 3.05 -17.01
N PRO A 465 -21.72 4.14 -16.99
CA PRO A 465 -21.35 5.39 -16.33
C PRO A 465 -21.03 5.24 -14.83
N ALA A 466 -21.63 4.22 -14.18
CA ALA A 466 -21.32 3.79 -12.81
C ALA A 466 -19.82 3.51 -12.57
N TYR A 467 -19.08 3.17 -13.62
CA TYR A 467 -17.64 2.98 -13.57
C TYR A 467 -16.85 4.22 -13.13
N THR A 468 -17.35 5.41 -13.50
CA THR A 468 -16.70 6.71 -13.25
C THR A 468 -17.51 7.66 -12.36
N SER A 469 -18.73 7.27 -11.95
CA SER A 469 -19.66 8.15 -11.25
C SER A 469 -19.72 7.91 -9.74
N ASN A 470 -19.10 6.84 -9.24
CA ASN A 470 -19.07 6.53 -7.82
C ASN A 470 -17.68 6.86 -7.27
N PRO A 471 -17.41 8.10 -6.83
CA PRO A 471 -16.30 8.31 -5.90
C PRO A 471 -16.50 7.34 -4.73
N VAL A 472 -15.52 6.50 -4.45
CA VAL A 472 -15.50 5.85 -3.14
C VAL A 472 -14.91 6.83 -2.17
N THR A 473 -15.81 7.55 -1.55
CA THR A 473 -15.89 7.45 -0.10
C THR A 473 -16.91 6.34 0.19
N ASP A 474 -16.70 5.56 1.24
CA ASP A 474 -17.70 4.60 1.69
C ASP A 474 -18.98 5.40 2.02
N LEU A 475 -20.08 5.32 1.25
CA LEU A 475 -21.20 6.28 1.39
C LEU A 475 -22.57 5.66 1.68
N ALA A 476 -22.80 4.37 1.41
CA ALA A 476 -24.15 3.80 1.45
C ALA A 476 -24.44 2.91 2.66
N ASN A 477 -23.40 2.48 3.39
CA ASN A 477 -23.43 1.57 4.53
C ASN A 477 -22.19 1.90 5.34
N LEU A 478 -22.27 3.04 6.00
CA LEU A 478 -21.32 3.56 6.97
C LEU A 478 -21.97 3.39 8.33
N SER A 479 -21.16 3.38 9.38
CA SER A 479 -21.60 3.14 10.75
C SER A 479 -22.85 3.97 11.07
N THR A 480 -23.79 3.38 11.82
CA THR A 480 -25.01 4.11 12.19
C THR A 480 -24.63 5.30 13.07
N GLY A 481 -24.60 6.50 12.50
CA GLY A 481 -24.15 7.68 13.23
C GLY A 481 -23.55 8.72 12.29
N ALA A 482 -22.97 9.75 12.90
CA ALA A 482 -21.99 10.60 12.23
C ALA A 482 -20.62 9.93 12.37
N ASP A 483 -19.76 10.05 11.37
CA ASP A 483 -18.41 9.48 11.37
C ASP A 483 -17.47 10.41 10.59
N LEU A 484 -16.33 10.75 11.20
CA LEU A 484 -15.45 11.80 10.70
C LEU A 484 -14.08 11.25 10.31
N THR A 485 -13.72 11.39 9.03
CA THR A 485 -12.37 11.06 8.56
C THR A 485 -11.60 12.33 8.16
N PRO A 486 -10.45 12.64 8.78
CA PRO A 486 -9.61 13.74 8.34
C PRO A 486 -8.76 13.33 7.14
N ILE A 487 -8.55 14.24 6.20
CA ILE A 487 -7.67 14.07 5.04
C ILE A 487 -6.80 15.34 4.92
N PRO A 488 -5.49 15.26 5.22
CA PRO A 488 -4.57 16.38 5.02
C PRO A 488 -4.27 16.56 3.53
N VAL A 489 -4.45 17.78 3.02
CA VAL A 489 -4.07 18.13 1.64
C VAL A 489 -3.10 19.29 1.66
N ILE A 490 -1.95 19.11 1.01
CA ILE A 490 -0.86 20.09 0.95
C ILE A 490 -0.27 20.09 -0.46
N GLU A 491 -0.12 21.27 -1.05
CA GLU A 491 0.38 21.43 -2.43
C GLU A 491 1.82 20.91 -2.63
N SER A 492 2.64 20.98 -1.58
CA SER A 492 4.00 20.46 -1.58
C SER A 492 4.46 20.22 -0.15
N GLY A 493 4.92 19.00 0.14
CA GLY A 493 5.57 18.67 1.40
C GLY A 493 6.94 19.34 1.57
N LEU A 494 7.53 19.98 0.54
CA LEU A 494 8.89 20.51 0.57
C LEU A 494 8.93 22.03 0.84
N TYR A 495 9.63 22.41 1.91
CA TYR A 495 9.74 23.77 2.43
C TYR A 495 11.19 24.26 2.46
N THR A 496 11.50 25.34 1.74
CA THR A 496 12.76 26.06 1.97
C THR A 496 12.72 26.80 3.32
N ALA A 497 13.88 27.25 3.81
CA ALA A 497 13.97 27.89 5.11
C ALA A 497 13.06 29.13 5.18
N ASN A 498 12.24 29.21 6.23
CA ASN A 498 11.23 30.26 6.43
C ASN A 498 10.12 30.31 5.34
N GLN A 499 10.00 29.28 4.50
CA GLN A 499 8.90 29.18 3.55
C GLN A 499 7.62 28.83 4.29
N SER A 500 6.56 29.57 3.97
CA SER A 500 5.19 29.25 4.35
C SER A 500 4.48 28.62 3.16
N ARG A 501 3.66 27.61 3.42
CA ARG A 501 2.71 27.07 2.44
C ARG A 501 1.39 26.79 3.12
N ASP A 502 0.34 26.94 2.34
CA ASP A 502 -1.00 26.60 2.77
C ASP A 502 -1.17 25.08 2.76
N PHE A 503 -2.02 24.60 3.65
CA PHE A 503 -2.58 23.26 3.58
C PHE A 503 -4.01 23.29 4.12
N VAL A 504 -4.80 22.27 3.79
CA VAL A 504 -6.15 22.12 4.32
C VAL A 504 -6.27 20.81 5.09
N ALA A 505 -6.94 20.87 6.23
CA ALA A 505 -7.53 19.70 6.87
C ALA A 505 -8.93 19.53 6.27
N VAL A 506 -9.11 18.52 5.43
CA VAL A 506 -10.43 18.17 4.93
C VAL A 506 -11.05 17.23 5.97
N VAL A 507 -12.16 17.63 6.56
CA VAL A 507 -12.95 16.77 7.44
C VAL A 507 -14.11 16.22 6.62
N LEU A 508 -14.04 14.93 6.30
CA LEU A 508 -15.07 14.20 5.59
C LEU A 508 -16.07 13.62 6.59
N GLU A 509 -17.36 13.88 6.40
CA GLU A 509 -18.42 13.15 7.08
C GLU A 509 -18.78 11.90 6.26
N ASN A 510 -18.28 10.78 6.73
CA ASN A 510 -18.52 9.46 6.18
C ASN A 510 -19.38 8.63 7.15
N GLY A 511 -20.41 9.16 7.80
CA GLY A 511 -21.41 8.39 8.56
C GLY A 511 -22.64 8.00 7.74
N GLY A 512 -23.31 6.91 8.13
CA GLY A 512 -24.34 6.27 7.29
C GLY A 512 -25.59 7.10 7.11
N ASN A 513 -26.20 7.54 8.22
CA ASN A 513 -27.58 8.05 8.21
C ASN A 513 -27.75 9.45 8.80
N SER A 514 -26.69 10.06 9.32
CA SER A 514 -26.75 11.35 10.01
C SER A 514 -25.68 12.29 9.48
N ALA A 515 -25.98 13.59 9.42
CA ALA A 515 -24.95 14.60 9.26
C ALA A 515 -24.17 14.74 10.57
N THR A 516 -22.89 15.09 10.51
CA THR A 516 -22.14 15.50 11.71
C THR A 516 -22.83 16.70 12.31
N ASN A 517 -23.17 16.60 13.58
CA ASN A 517 -23.78 17.69 14.32
C ASN A 517 -23.23 17.76 15.75
N GLY A 518 -23.23 18.96 16.30
CA GLY A 518 -22.50 19.23 17.54
C GLY A 518 -21.08 19.73 17.27
N GLN A 519 -20.31 19.88 18.33
CA GLN A 519 -19.00 20.51 18.26
C GLN A 519 -17.95 19.53 17.72
N ILE A 520 -17.32 19.90 16.62
CA ILE A 520 -16.22 19.16 15.97
C ILE A 520 -14.91 19.82 16.36
N THR A 521 -13.88 19.03 16.66
CA THR A 521 -12.56 19.54 17.01
C THR A 521 -11.50 18.91 16.14
N ILE A 522 -10.77 19.74 15.39
CA ILE A 522 -9.56 19.38 14.67
C ILE A 522 -8.36 19.75 15.56
N THR A 523 -7.50 18.77 15.81
CA THR A 523 -6.26 18.94 16.59
C THR A 523 -5.07 18.66 15.70
N ILE A 524 -4.19 19.66 15.57
CA ILE A 524 -2.96 19.57 14.79
C ILE A 524 -1.77 19.78 15.74
N PRO A 525 -1.13 18.68 16.19
CA PRO A 525 0.13 18.75 16.90
C PRO A 525 1.18 19.49 16.10
N LYS A 526 1.91 20.40 16.75
CA LYS A 526 2.95 21.20 16.11
C LYS A 526 4.24 20.39 16.00
N PRO A 527 4.70 20.05 14.79
CA PRO A 527 5.99 19.42 14.62
C PRO A 527 7.09 20.38 15.08
N SER A 528 8.12 19.89 15.77
CA SER A 528 9.12 20.76 16.40
C SER A 528 9.85 21.67 15.40
N GLY A 529 9.99 21.24 14.15
CA GLY A 529 10.62 22.00 13.07
C GLY A 529 9.71 22.96 12.29
N TRP A 530 8.42 23.04 12.62
CA TRP A 530 7.44 23.82 11.86
C TRP A 530 6.59 24.70 12.79
N ASP A 531 6.24 25.87 12.29
CA ASP A 531 5.22 26.74 12.86
C ASP A 531 3.92 26.50 12.10
N ILE A 532 2.89 26.03 12.80
CA ILE A 532 1.55 25.88 12.25
C ILE A 532 0.74 27.12 12.64
N LYS A 533 0.09 27.74 11.66
CA LYS A 533 -0.73 28.96 11.80
C LYS A 533 -2.04 28.82 11.04
N VAL A 534 -2.93 29.79 11.22
CA VAL A 534 -4.19 29.90 10.49
C VAL A 534 -4.11 31.10 9.55
N PRO A 535 -4.43 30.96 8.25
CA PRO A 535 -4.43 32.06 7.30
C PRO A 535 -5.27 33.24 7.81
N GLY A 536 -4.70 34.44 7.72
CA GLY A 536 -5.37 35.67 8.16
C GLY A 536 -5.38 35.92 9.68
N ILE A 537 -4.81 35.03 10.50
CA ILE A 537 -4.61 35.26 11.94
C ILE A 537 -3.12 35.41 12.24
N ALA A 538 -2.68 36.62 12.57
CA ALA A 538 -1.27 36.94 12.77
C ALA A 538 -0.64 36.24 13.99
N THR A 539 -1.40 36.10 15.08
CA THR A 539 -0.95 35.42 16.30
C THR A 539 -2.12 34.68 16.93
N LEU A 540 -1.97 33.37 17.07
CA LEU A 540 -2.88 32.52 17.80
C LEU A 540 -2.45 32.39 19.25
N THR A 541 -3.41 32.33 20.16
CA THR A 541 -3.19 32.20 21.60
C THR A 541 -4.13 31.14 22.16
N ALA A 542 -4.06 30.87 23.46
CA ALA A 542 -4.97 29.93 24.12
C ALA A 542 -6.45 30.38 24.08
N THR A 543 -6.70 31.67 23.86
CA THR A 543 -8.07 32.21 23.71
C THR A 543 -8.59 31.94 22.29
N PRO A 544 -9.74 31.23 22.14
CA PRO A 544 -10.36 30.99 20.85
C PRO A 544 -10.70 32.29 20.11
N VAL A 545 -10.39 32.34 18.82
CA VAL A 545 -10.73 33.45 17.92
C VAL A 545 -11.39 32.91 16.66
N GLN A 546 -12.45 33.60 16.21
CA GLN A 546 -13.14 33.21 14.98
C GLN A 546 -12.20 33.29 13.77
N GLY A 547 -12.24 32.25 12.94
CA GLY A 547 -11.49 32.23 11.68
C GLY A 547 -11.96 33.31 10.70
N PRO A 548 -11.02 33.92 9.94
CA PRO A 548 -11.36 34.91 8.93
C PRO A 548 -11.83 34.24 7.63
N VAL A 549 -12.40 35.04 6.73
CA VAL A 549 -12.53 34.64 5.31
C VAL A 549 -11.11 34.54 4.75
N SER A 550 -10.76 33.37 4.24
CA SER A 550 -9.43 33.13 3.68
C SER A 550 -9.47 32.10 2.57
N THR A 551 -8.42 32.07 1.77
CA THR A 551 -8.19 31.06 0.75
C THR A 551 -6.99 30.22 1.14
N SER A 552 -7.06 28.91 0.90
CA SER A 552 -5.93 27.98 1.04
C SER A 552 -5.88 27.10 -0.21
N LEU A 553 -4.68 26.81 -0.71
CA LEU A 553 -4.47 26.05 -1.95
C LEU A 553 -5.23 26.63 -3.17
N GLY A 554 -5.32 27.97 -3.26
CA GLY A 554 -5.98 28.67 -4.37
C GLY A 554 -7.52 28.66 -4.35
N GLY A 555 -8.17 28.09 -3.33
CA GLY A 555 -9.63 28.06 -3.17
C GLY A 555 -10.12 28.60 -1.83
N PRO A 556 -11.40 29.00 -1.70
CA PRO A 556 -11.98 29.39 -0.42
C PRO A 556 -12.01 28.20 0.55
N ASN A 557 -11.65 28.44 1.81
CA ASN A 557 -11.80 27.46 2.88
C ASN A 557 -12.97 27.83 3.82
N ASN A 558 -13.32 26.93 4.73
CA ASN A 558 -14.42 27.09 5.68
C ASN A 558 -14.02 27.81 6.98
N ASN A 559 -12.87 28.49 7.07
CA ASN A 559 -12.34 29.00 8.35
C ASN A 559 -13.33 29.87 9.15
N THR A 560 -14.24 30.61 8.51
CA THR A 560 -15.28 31.41 9.18
C THR A 560 -16.25 30.62 10.07
N GLN A 561 -16.35 29.31 9.84
CA GLN A 561 -17.17 28.36 10.59
C GLN A 561 -16.44 27.80 11.82
N TRP A 562 -15.18 28.16 12.05
CA TRP A 562 -14.34 27.58 13.10
C TRP A 562 -13.75 28.66 14.00
N ASP A 563 -13.64 28.35 15.28
CA ASP A 563 -12.86 29.11 16.26
C ASP A 563 -11.51 28.43 16.45
N PHE A 564 -10.43 29.19 16.34
CA PHE A 564 -9.07 28.68 16.39
C PHE A 564 -8.38 29.10 17.68
N ARG A 565 -7.58 28.20 18.25
CA ARG A 565 -6.70 28.50 19.38
C ARG A 565 -5.39 27.72 19.27
N ASP A 566 -4.42 28.15 20.05
CA ASP A 566 -3.12 27.53 20.19
C ASP A 566 -2.86 27.29 21.68
N ASP A 567 -2.68 26.01 22.06
CA ASP A 567 -2.45 25.61 23.46
C ASP A 567 -0.97 25.48 23.84
N GLY A 568 -0.07 25.89 22.94
CA GLY A 568 1.37 25.72 23.04
C GLY A 568 1.87 24.51 22.24
N THR A 569 1.17 23.38 22.34
CA THR A 569 1.54 22.10 21.70
C THR A 569 0.80 21.81 20.40
N ASN A 570 -0.43 22.30 20.29
CA ASN A 570 -1.34 22.04 19.17
C ASN A 570 -1.95 23.35 18.67
N VAL A 571 -2.22 23.38 17.36
CA VAL A 571 -3.22 24.29 16.80
C VAL A 571 -4.55 23.53 16.79
N ILE A 572 -5.58 24.15 17.37
CA ILE A 572 -6.89 23.54 17.54
C ILE A 572 -7.92 24.40 16.82
N ALA A 573 -8.72 23.77 15.95
CA ALA A 573 -9.89 24.37 15.34
C ALA A 573 -11.14 23.70 15.90
N THR A 574 -12.04 24.47 16.48
CA THR A 574 -13.30 23.99 17.02
C THR A 574 -14.45 24.57 16.22
N SER A 575 -15.35 23.74 15.73
CA SER A 575 -16.48 24.21 14.93
C SER A 575 -17.40 25.10 15.78
N ARG A 576 -17.93 26.16 15.16
CA ARG A 576 -18.88 27.04 15.82
C ARG A 576 -20.23 26.33 16.01
N PRO A 577 -21.03 26.77 17.01
CA PRO A 577 -22.37 26.24 17.20
C PRO A 577 -23.19 26.29 15.90
N GLY A 578 -23.81 25.16 15.54
CA GLY A 578 -24.65 25.06 14.35
C GLY A 578 -23.93 24.74 13.04
N VAL A 579 -22.60 24.56 13.06
CA VAL A 579 -21.90 23.95 11.92
C VAL A 579 -22.37 22.51 11.76
N ILE A 580 -22.74 22.16 10.54
CA ILE A 580 -23.16 20.84 10.13
C ILE A 580 -22.27 20.47 8.95
N ILE A 581 -21.65 19.29 9.00
CA ILE A 581 -21.03 18.69 7.81
C ILE A 581 -22.06 17.69 7.27
N PRO A 582 -22.69 17.98 6.13
CA PRO A 582 -23.66 17.05 5.55
C PRO A 582 -23.01 15.71 5.26
N ARG A 583 -23.83 14.66 5.27
CA ARG A 583 -23.42 13.33 4.83
C ARG A 583 -22.75 13.40 3.46
N SER A 584 -21.63 12.69 3.30
CA SER A 584 -20.85 12.63 2.06
C SER A 584 -20.23 13.96 1.63
N ASP A 585 -20.22 14.94 2.52
CA ASP A 585 -19.68 16.26 2.26
C ASP A 585 -18.45 16.50 3.13
N VAL A 586 -17.73 17.57 2.83
CA VAL A 586 -16.49 17.91 3.49
C VAL A 586 -16.54 19.31 4.08
N SER A 587 -15.85 19.52 5.19
CA SER A 587 -15.45 20.86 5.64
C SER A 587 -13.95 21.02 5.46
N GLN A 588 -13.53 22.03 4.69
CA GLN A 588 -12.13 22.30 4.44
C GLN A 588 -11.64 23.40 5.39
N VAL A 589 -10.76 23.05 6.33
CA VAL A 589 -10.21 24.00 7.29
C VAL A 589 -8.78 24.33 6.90
N GLY A 590 -8.51 25.60 6.64
CA GLY A 590 -7.23 26.07 6.09
C GLY A 590 -6.22 26.43 7.16
N PHE A 591 -4.98 26.03 6.92
CA PHE A 591 -3.82 26.25 7.78
C PHE A 591 -2.61 26.66 6.96
N ILE A 592 -1.58 27.15 7.64
CA ILE A 592 -0.27 27.46 7.06
C ILE A 592 0.77 26.70 7.88
N ALA A 593 1.62 25.93 7.21
CA ALA A 593 2.85 25.46 7.82
C ALA A 593 4.00 26.34 7.36
N THR A 594 4.86 26.74 8.30
CA THR A 594 6.09 27.50 8.01
C THR A 594 7.26 26.72 8.55
N ARG A 595 8.25 26.43 7.71
CA ARG A 595 9.48 25.80 8.19
C ARG A 595 10.28 26.79 9.03
N LYS A 596 10.62 26.41 10.26
CA LYS A 596 11.50 27.21 11.12
C LYS A 596 12.92 27.26 10.53
N LEU A 597 13.58 28.41 10.67
CA LEU A 597 14.97 28.60 10.21
C LEU A 597 15.95 27.58 10.81
N ALA A 598 15.71 27.15 12.06
CA ALA A 598 16.55 26.18 12.76
C ALA A 598 16.38 24.73 12.27
N THR A 599 15.32 24.45 11.51
CA THR A 599 15.05 23.11 10.98
C THR A 599 15.99 22.84 9.82
N GLY A 600 16.94 21.92 9.99
CA GLY A 600 17.93 21.60 8.96
C GLY A 600 17.31 21.02 7.70
N ASN A 601 17.93 21.29 6.54
CA ASN A 601 17.58 20.65 5.27
C ASN A 601 17.59 19.12 5.43
N GLY A 602 16.69 18.43 4.75
CA GLY A 602 16.48 16.98 4.85
C GLY A 602 15.69 16.53 6.09
N THR A 603 15.30 17.44 7.00
CA THR A 603 14.43 17.09 8.13
C THR A 603 13.00 16.89 7.63
N THR A 604 12.42 15.71 7.86
CA THR A 604 11.00 15.43 7.62
C THR A 604 10.31 15.15 8.96
N GLN A 605 9.17 15.77 9.22
CA GLN A 605 8.33 15.47 10.38
C GLN A 605 6.88 15.27 9.94
N ASN A 606 6.21 14.36 10.63
CA ASN A 606 4.79 14.12 10.43
C ASN A 606 3.98 15.29 10.97
N LEU A 607 3.07 15.78 10.14
CA LEU A 607 1.96 16.62 10.53
C LEU A 607 0.75 15.70 10.68
N SER A 608 0.37 15.44 11.93
CA SER A 608 -0.87 14.73 12.23
C SER A 608 -2.05 15.69 12.25
N ILE A 609 -3.16 15.22 11.70
CA ILE A 609 -4.46 15.86 11.80
C ILE A 609 -5.38 14.86 12.47
N ASN A 610 -5.88 15.23 13.65
CA ASN A 610 -6.84 14.42 14.37
C ASN A 610 -8.17 15.15 14.41
N VAL A 611 -9.28 14.44 14.18
CA VAL A 611 -10.63 14.96 14.34
C VAL A 611 -11.32 14.25 15.51
N SER A 612 -12.31 14.91 16.10
CA SER A 612 -13.11 14.35 17.20
C SER A 612 -14.40 15.15 17.37
N GLY A 613 -15.36 14.59 18.10
CA GLY A 613 -16.63 15.25 18.41
C GLY A 613 -17.63 15.09 17.27
N GLY A 614 -18.62 15.99 17.18
CA GLY A 614 -19.59 15.95 16.08
C GLY A 614 -20.55 14.75 16.05
N GLY A 615 -20.56 13.94 17.12
CA GLY A 615 -21.28 12.67 17.15
C GLY A 615 -20.56 11.53 16.43
N ASP A 616 -19.26 11.70 16.17
CA ASP A 616 -18.39 10.66 15.61
C ASP A 616 -18.49 9.34 16.37
N THR A 617 -18.76 8.27 15.65
CA THR A 617 -18.96 6.92 16.18
C THR A 617 -17.77 5.99 15.98
N THR A 618 -16.75 6.35 15.19
CA THR A 618 -15.65 5.44 14.85
C THR A 618 -14.27 6.06 15.08
N PRO A 619 -13.79 6.19 16.33
CA PRO A 619 -12.58 6.96 16.64
C PRO A 619 -11.25 6.44 16.05
N LEU A 620 -11.25 5.28 15.40
CA LEU A 620 -10.06 4.66 14.80
C LEU A 620 -9.66 5.30 13.46
N ASN A 621 -10.58 5.97 12.75
CA ASN A 621 -10.31 6.67 11.49
C ASN A 621 -10.00 8.17 11.70
N ASN A 622 -10.15 8.67 12.93
CA ASN A 622 -10.03 10.07 13.31
C ASN A 622 -8.63 10.68 13.17
N GLY A 623 -7.66 9.93 12.66
CA GLY A 623 -6.27 10.37 12.54
C GLY A 623 -5.79 10.21 11.10
N ALA A 624 -5.21 11.27 10.57
CA ALA A 624 -4.52 11.23 9.29
C ALA A 624 -3.16 11.92 9.40
N LEU A 625 -2.22 11.47 8.58
CA LEU A 625 -0.84 11.90 8.63
C LEU A 625 -0.43 12.35 7.23
N THR A 626 0.16 13.52 7.18
CA THR A 626 0.98 13.99 6.06
C THR A 626 2.34 14.38 6.61
N SER A 627 3.29 14.68 5.75
CA SER A 627 4.65 15.02 6.18
C SER A 627 5.07 16.37 5.65
N LEU A 628 5.82 17.08 6.48
CA LEU A 628 6.47 18.34 6.16
C LEU A 628 7.97 18.08 6.09
N SER A 629 8.60 18.49 4.99
CA SER A 629 10.00 18.24 4.68
C SER A 629 10.73 19.55 4.44
N ALA A 630 11.89 19.69 5.07
CA ALA A 630 12.79 20.81 4.89
C ALA A 630 13.68 20.57 3.66
N ASN A 631 13.55 21.41 2.63
CA ASN A 631 14.41 21.40 1.43
C ASN A 631 15.79 22.00 1.72
#